data_AF-A0A6P0TUM6-F1
#
_entry.id   AF-A0A6P0TUM6-F1
#
_cell.length_a   1.000
_cell.length_b   1.000
_cell.length_c   1.000
_cell.angle_alpha   90.00
_cell.angle_beta   90.00
_cell.angle_gamma   90.00
#
_symmetry.space_group_name_H-M   'P 1'
#
loop_
_entity.id
_entity.type
_entity.pdbx_description
1 polymer ?
#
loop_
_entity_poly.entity_id
_entity_poly.type
_entity_poly.pdbx_seq_one_letter_code
_entity_poly.pdbx_strand_id
1 'polypeptide(L)'
;MFGQSTNKNWFSRFKYLCLFLATIVVLITCQRALADAFGSPPGAVEKNFILIQNTWLLLAGVLVFFMNAGFAFLEVGLCRSENSINVLAKNLIVFCVAAIAFWMFGFGLMFGDGLDHAPCTPTFDLDDQISYLGHFSPTTEYNQFEQKSQFLLLPKDDNPLGFPREGFSCLQRQFPKRSIASLFFFQLAFAATAATIVSGAVAK
;
A
#
# COMPACT_ATOMS: atom_id res chain seq x y z
N MET A 1 27.36 -37.77 -30.44
CA MET A 1 26.82 -38.41 -29.21
C MET A 1 27.22 -37.59 -28.00
N PHE A 2 26.38 -36.66 -27.53
CA PHE A 2 26.43 -36.18 -26.14
C PHE A 2 25.00 -35.78 -25.76
N GLY A 3 24.27 -36.72 -25.15
CA GLY A 3 22.94 -36.48 -24.63
C GLY A 3 23.02 -35.67 -23.35
N GLN A 4 22.40 -34.48 -23.32
CA GLN A 4 22.08 -33.83 -22.06
C GLN A 4 20.68 -34.25 -21.63
N SER A 5 20.64 -35.25 -20.77
CA SER A 5 19.46 -35.59 -19.96
C SER A 5 19.28 -34.50 -18.90
N THR A 6 18.65 -33.39 -19.27
CA THR A 6 18.24 -32.37 -18.29
C THR A 6 17.12 -32.95 -17.44
N ASN A 7 17.43 -33.16 -16.18
CA ASN A 7 16.66 -33.88 -15.18
C ASN A 7 15.26 -33.26 -14.96
N LYS A 8 14.23 -33.76 -15.68
CA LYS A 8 12.81 -33.35 -15.53
C LYS A 8 12.28 -33.47 -14.09
N ASN A 9 12.99 -34.22 -13.25
CA ASN A 9 12.61 -34.51 -11.87
C ASN A 9 12.79 -33.31 -10.92
N TRP A 10 13.65 -32.34 -11.25
CA TRP A 10 13.91 -31.18 -10.39
C TRP A 10 12.68 -30.25 -10.31
N PHE A 11 12.02 -30.01 -11.45
CA PHE A 11 10.83 -29.16 -11.52
C PHE A 11 9.60 -29.80 -10.85
N SER A 12 9.47 -31.14 -10.94
CA SER A 12 8.43 -31.88 -10.20
C SER A 12 8.67 -31.85 -8.69
N ARG A 13 9.91 -32.03 -8.24
CA ARG A 13 10.26 -31.95 -6.81
C ARG A 13 9.99 -30.57 -6.22
N PHE A 14 10.23 -29.50 -6.98
CA PHE A 14 9.88 -28.13 -6.58
C PHE A 14 8.36 -27.94 -6.45
N LYS A 15 7.56 -28.49 -7.37
CA LYS A 15 6.09 -28.49 -7.27
C LYS A 15 5.59 -29.23 -6.02
N TYR A 16 6.13 -30.40 -5.72
CA TYR A 16 5.75 -31.16 -4.52
C TYR A 16 6.18 -30.45 -3.22
N LEU A 17 7.34 -29.79 -3.24
CA LEU A 17 7.79 -28.97 -2.11
C LEU A 17 6.85 -27.78 -1.87
N CYS A 18 6.46 -27.05 -2.92
CA CYS A 18 5.51 -25.94 -2.81
C CYS A 18 4.12 -26.41 -2.36
N LEU A 19 3.63 -27.54 -2.87
CA LEU A 19 2.35 -28.12 -2.44
C LEU A 19 2.40 -28.56 -0.97
N PHE A 20 3.51 -29.15 -0.52
CA PHE A 20 3.72 -29.55 0.87
C PHE A 20 3.82 -28.35 1.82
N LEU A 21 4.49 -27.27 1.40
CA LEU A 21 4.53 -26.03 2.16
C LEU A 21 3.13 -25.37 2.23
N ALA A 22 2.38 -25.40 1.13
CA ALA A 22 1.01 -24.88 1.11
C ALA A 22 0.07 -25.66 2.04
N THR A 23 0.15 -26.99 2.07
CA THR A 23 -0.67 -27.81 2.98
C THR A 23 -0.31 -27.60 4.45
N ILE A 24 0.97 -27.46 4.77
CA ILE A 24 1.42 -27.12 6.14
C ILE A 24 0.88 -25.77 6.57
N VAL A 25 0.94 -24.75 5.70
CA VAL A 25 0.38 -23.41 6.01
C VAL A 25 -1.13 -23.48 6.22
N VAL A 26 -1.85 -24.27 5.43
CA VAL A 26 -3.31 -24.48 5.60
C VAL A 26 -3.62 -25.19 6.93
N LEU A 27 -2.86 -26.21 7.31
CA LEU A 27 -3.06 -26.91 8.58
C LEU A 27 -2.77 -26.00 9.79
N ILE A 28 -1.71 -25.19 9.74
CA ILE A 28 -1.35 -24.25 10.81
C ILE A 28 -2.41 -23.14 10.95
N THR A 29 -2.91 -22.61 9.84
CA THR A 29 -3.95 -21.58 9.86
C THR A 29 -5.31 -22.14 10.29
N CYS A 30 -5.63 -23.39 9.93
CA CYS A 30 -6.83 -24.09 10.39
C CYS A 30 -6.81 -24.34 11.91
N GLN A 31 -5.67 -24.74 12.48
CA GLN A 31 -5.53 -24.92 13.94
C GLN A 31 -5.74 -23.64 14.73
N ARG A 32 -5.24 -22.50 14.22
CA ARG A 32 -5.43 -21.18 14.87
C ARG A 32 -6.88 -20.71 14.79
N ALA A 33 -7.52 -20.87 13.62
CA ALA A 33 -8.93 -20.52 13.45
C ALA A 33 -9.86 -21.34 14.35
N LEU A 34 -9.55 -22.63 14.58
CA LEU A 34 -10.30 -23.46 15.52
C LEU A 34 -10.14 -22.97 16.96
N ALA A 35 -8.92 -22.61 17.38
CA ALA A 35 -8.66 -22.14 18.75
C ALA A 35 -9.37 -20.81 19.06
N ASP A 36 -9.43 -19.89 18.10
CA ASP A 36 -10.09 -18.58 18.26
C ASP A 36 -11.62 -18.68 18.34
N ALA A 37 -12.22 -19.74 17.78
CA ALA A 37 -13.66 -19.96 17.78
C ALA A 37 -14.23 -20.39 19.15
N PHE A 38 -13.44 -21.06 19.98
CA PHE A 38 -13.90 -21.62 21.26
C PHE A 38 -13.66 -20.72 22.48
N GLY A 39 -12.92 -19.61 22.36
CA GLY A 39 -12.46 -18.80 23.50
C GLY A 39 -12.75 -17.29 23.45
N SER A 40 -13.45 -16.78 22.43
CA SER A 40 -13.58 -15.33 22.24
C SER A 40 -14.67 -14.69 23.13
N PRO A 41 -14.34 -13.69 23.98
CA PRO A 41 -15.35 -12.92 24.71
C PRO A 41 -16.21 -12.07 23.76
N PRO A 42 -17.45 -11.70 24.14
CA PRO A 42 -18.31 -10.85 23.31
C PRO A 42 -17.64 -9.51 23.01
N GLY A 43 -17.35 -9.26 21.73
CA GLY A 43 -16.60 -8.10 21.24
C GLY A 43 -15.18 -8.40 20.73
N ALA A 44 -14.60 -9.56 21.04
CA ALA A 44 -13.32 -9.99 20.44
C ALA A 44 -13.46 -10.35 18.96
N VAL A 45 -14.62 -10.93 18.59
CA VAL A 45 -14.98 -11.25 17.21
C VAL A 45 -14.89 -10.02 16.29
N GLU A 46 -15.44 -8.87 16.71
CA GLU A 46 -15.37 -7.61 15.95
C GLU A 46 -13.94 -7.11 15.76
N LYS A 47 -13.11 -7.15 16.82
CA LYS A 47 -11.70 -6.75 16.74
C LYS A 47 -10.91 -7.65 15.79
N ASN A 48 -11.17 -8.96 15.84
CA ASN A 48 -10.54 -9.95 14.97
C ASN A 48 -10.91 -9.70 13.51
N PHE A 49 -12.18 -9.40 13.20
CA PHE A 49 -12.59 -9.05 11.84
C PHE A 49 -11.88 -7.80 11.31
N ILE A 50 -11.75 -6.75 12.11
CA ILE A 50 -11.01 -5.53 11.73
C ILE A 50 -9.54 -5.86 11.44
N LEU A 51 -8.89 -6.63 12.32
CA LEU A 51 -7.48 -7.02 12.17
C LEU A 51 -7.24 -7.86 10.92
N ILE A 52 -8.10 -8.86 10.66
CA ILE A 52 -8.02 -9.71 9.47
C ILE A 52 -8.20 -8.88 8.21
N GLN A 53 -9.20 -8.00 8.18
CA GLN A 53 -9.46 -7.17 7.01
C GLN A 53 -8.34 -6.16 6.74
N ASN A 54 -7.69 -5.63 7.80
CA ASN A 54 -6.54 -4.75 7.67
C ASN A 54 -5.30 -5.49 7.16
N THR A 55 -5.08 -6.71 7.65
CA THR A 55 -3.99 -7.60 7.20
C THR A 55 -4.19 -8.02 5.75
N TRP A 56 -5.42 -8.35 5.37
CA TRP A 56 -5.79 -8.64 3.99
C TRP A 56 -5.45 -7.47 3.05
N LEU A 57 -5.81 -6.25 3.44
CA LEU A 57 -5.51 -5.06 2.64
C LEU A 57 -4.01 -4.81 2.50
N LEU A 58 -3.23 -5.01 3.58
CA LEU A 58 -1.77 -4.94 3.51
C LEU A 58 -1.19 -6.01 2.58
N LEU A 59 -1.68 -7.25 2.67
CA LEU A 59 -1.26 -8.33 1.78
C LEU A 59 -1.58 -8.01 0.32
N ALA A 60 -2.78 -7.51 0.05
CA ALA A 60 -3.18 -7.05 -1.28
C ALA A 60 -2.25 -5.92 -1.78
N GLY A 61 -1.89 -4.97 -0.91
CA GLY A 61 -0.93 -3.92 -1.24
C GLY A 61 0.46 -4.46 -1.58
N VAL A 62 0.94 -5.47 -0.86
CA VAL A 62 2.22 -6.14 -1.16
C VAL A 62 2.16 -6.86 -2.52
N LEU A 63 1.05 -7.53 -2.84
CA LEU A 63 0.87 -8.19 -4.14
C LEU A 63 0.89 -7.17 -5.29
N VAL A 64 0.27 -6.00 -5.12
CA VAL A 64 0.32 -4.92 -6.11
C VAL A 64 1.71 -4.30 -6.20
N PHE A 65 2.41 -4.14 -5.08
CA PHE A 65 3.81 -3.69 -5.08
C PHE A 65 4.70 -4.63 -5.92
N PHE A 66 4.47 -5.94 -5.85
CA PHE A 66 5.16 -6.92 -6.70
C PHE A 66 4.88 -6.77 -8.19
N MET A 67 3.79 -6.12 -8.60
CA MET A 67 3.54 -5.81 -10.02
C MET A 67 4.56 -4.81 -10.57
N ASN A 68 5.02 -3.85 -9.76
CA ASN A 68 6.08 -2.90 -10.15
C ASN A 68 7.40 -3.65 -10.44
N ALA A 69 7.76 -4.57 -9.55
CA ALA A 69 8.93 -5.42 -9.75
C ALA A 69 8.77 -6.35 -10.96
N GLY A 70 7.57 -6.90 -11.16
CA GLY A 70 7.24 -7.76 -12.31
C GLY A 70 7.43 -7.05 -13.65
N PHE A 71 6.92 -5.82 -13.79
CA PHE A 71 7.10 -5.02 -15.01
C PHE A 71 8.58 -4.71 -15.28
N ALA A 72 9.32 -4.31 -14.24
CA ALA A 72 10.75 -4.04 -14.37
C ALA A 72 11.53 -5.28 -14.86
N PHE A 73 11.21 -6.48 -14.36
CA PHE A 73 11.84 -7.72 -14.85
C PHE A 73 11.46 -8.07 -16.29
N LEU A 74 10.24 -7.77 -16.73
CA LEU A 74 9.84 -7.97 -18.11
C LEU A 74 10.60 -7.06 -19.07
N GLU A 75 10.75 -5.78 -18.73
CA GLU A 75 11.48 -4.80 -19.57
C GLU A 75 12.98 -5.13 -19.66
N VAL A 76 13.57 -5.55 -18.54
CA VAL A 76 14.97 -6.02 -18.48
C VAL A 76 15.15 -7.31 -19.27
N GLY A 77 14.17 -8.23 -19.23
CA GLY A 77 14.20 -9.51 -19.94
C GLY A 77 14.11 -9.38 -21.46
N LEU A 78 13.56 -8.26 -21.96
CA LEU A 78 13.48 -7.95 -23.40
C LEU A 78 14.66 -7.09 -23.89
N CYS A 79 15.47 -6.56 -22.98
CA CYS A 79 16.62 -5.71 -23.29
C CYS A 79 17.92 -6.52 -23.44
N ARG A 80 18.88 -5.98 -24.21
CA ARG A 80 20.22 -6.58 -24.35
C ARG A 80 20.94 -6.58 -23.00
N SER A 81 21.59 -7.69 -22.66
CA SER A 81 22.23 -7.95 -21.34
C SER A 81 23.18 -6.84 -20.87
N GLU A 82 23.86 -6.16 -21.80
CA GLU A 82 24.79 -5.09 -21.49
C GLU A 82 24.11 -3.82 -20.95
N ASN A 83 22.83 -3.62 -21.26
CA ASN A 83 22.05 -2.44 -20.83
C ASN A 83 21.01 -2.77 -19.75
N SER A 84 20.89 -4.03 -19.33
CA SER A 84 19.89 -4.51 -18.37
C SER A 84 19.90 -3.75 -17.04
N ILE A 85 21.08 -3.41 -16.51
CA ILE A 85 21.21 -2.67 -15.24
C ILE A 85 20.70 -1.24 -15.37
N ASN A 86 20.98 -0.57 -16.50
CA ASN A 86 20.56 0.81 -16.74
C ASN A 86 19.03 0.91 -16.91
N VAL A 87 18.42 -0.08 -17.56
CA VAL A 87 16.96 -0.17 -17.71
C VAL A 87 16.28 -0.45 -16.36
N LEU A 88 16.85 -1.35 -15.56
CA LEU A 88 16.34 -1.64 -14.22
C LEU A 88 16.43 -0.42 -13.28
N ALA A 89 17.54 0.30 -13.32
CA ALA A 89 17.77 1.47 -12.47
C ALA A 89 16.77 2.60 -12.75
N LYS A 90 16.43 2.85 -14.02
CA LYS A 90 15.41 3.83 -14.40
C LYS A 90 14.04 3.48 -13.81
N ASN A 91 13.63 2.21 -13.93
CA ASN A 91 12.37 1.73 -13.37
C ASN A 91 12.32 1.87 -11.85
N LEU A 92 13.42 1.59 -11.15
CA LEU A 92 13.50 1.75 -9.70
C LEU A 92 13.43 3.23 -9.27
N ILE A 93 14.14 4.11 -9.98
CA ILE A 93 14.14 5.55 -9.69
C ILE A 93 12.75 6.14 -9.85
N VAL A 94 12.04 5.78 -10.93
CA VAL A 94 10.66 6.23 -11.17
C VAL A 94 9.73 5.76 -10.06
N PHE A 95 9.89 4.51 -9.60
CA PHE A 95 9.13 3.99 -8.46
C PHE A 95 9.38 4.81 -7.18
N CYS A 96 10.65 5.10 -6.85
CA CYS A 96 11.01 5.88 -5.66
C CYS A 96 10.45 7.31 -5.71
N VAL A 97 10.57 7.98 -6.86
CA VAL A 97 10.03 9.34 -7.04
C VAL A 97 8.51 9.33 -6.95
N ALA A 98 7.83 8.35 -7.55
CA ALA A 98 6.39 8.20 -7.46
C ALA A 98 5.93 7.96 -6.01
N ALA A 99 6.64 7.13 -5.24
CA ALA A 99 6.33 6.87 -3.84
C ALA A 99 6.46 8.14 -2.98
N ILE A 100 7.52 8.92 -3.19
CA ILE A 100 7.74 10.18 -2.45
C ILE A 100 6.71 11.24 -2.87
N ALA A 101 6.40 11.37 -4.17
CA ALA A 101 5.39 12.30 -4.67
C ALA A 101 3.98 11.93 -4.17
N PHE A 102 3.65 10.64 -4.14
CA PHE A 102 2.38 10.17 -3.60
C PHE A 102 2.28 10.39 -2.09
N TRP A 103 3.38 10.20 -1.37
CA TRP A 103 3.45 10.55 0.05
C TRP A 103 3.22 12.05 0.24
N MET A 104 4.01 12.93 -0.38
CA MET A 104 3.93 14.38 -0.14
C MET A 104 2.60 15.02 -0.59
N PHE A 105 2.04 14.61 -1.73
CA PHE A 105 0.89 15.29 -2.33
C PHE A 105 -0.26 14.35 -2.72
N GLY A 106 0.06 13.15 -3.22
CA GLY A 106 -0.93 12.28 -3.85
C GLY A 106 -2.04 11.79 -2.92
N PHE A 107 -1.71 11.39 -1.70
CA PHE A 107 -2.72 10.86 -0.77
C PHE A 107 -3.70 11.93 -0.27
N GLY A 108 -3.18 13.11 0.06
CA GLY A 108 -4.02 14.23 0.50
C GLY A 108 -4.88 14.81 -0.63
N LEU A 109 -4.39 14.81 -1.88
CA LEU A 109 -5.20 15.22 -3.03
C LEU A 109 -6.34 14.23 -3.32
N MET A 110 -6.09 12.92 -3.17
CA MET A 110 -7.07 11.88 -3.52
C MET A 110 -8.16 11.68 -2.47
N PHE A 111 -7.84 11.88 -1.18
CA PHE A 111 -8.76 11.57 -0.08
C PHE A 111 -8.93 12.68 0.97
N GLY A 112 -8.35 13.85 0.76
CA GLY A 112 -8.50 14.98 1.68
C GLY A 112 -9.96 15.46 1.77
N ASP A 113 -10.37 15.86 2.97
CA ASP A 113 -11.67 16.50 3.21
C ASP A 113 -11.67 17.96 2.68
N GLY A 114 -12.85 18.45 2.26
CA GLY A 114 -13.05 19.85 1.83
C GLY A 114 -13.36 20.81 2.98
N LEU A 115 -13.12 22.10 2.76
CA LEU A 115 -13.60 23.18 3.63
C LEU A 115 -15.11 23.38 3.35
N ASP A 116 -15.91 23.56 4.40
CA ASP A 116 -17.38 23.75 4.39
C ASP A 116 -18.28 22.52 4.27
N HIS A 117 -18.42 21.76 5.37
CA HIS A 117 -19.61 20.95 5.75
C HIS A 117 -20.18 19.95 4.71
N ALA A 118 -19.55 19.82 3.55
CA ALA A 118 -19.83 18.90 2.48
C ALA A 118 -18.74 17.83 2.53
N PRO A 119 -19.04 16.67 3.16
CA PRO A 119 -18.11 15.56 3.08
C PRO A 119 -17.98 15.18 1.59
N CYS A 120 -16.75 15.26 1.09
CA CYS A 120 -16.27 14.58 -0.12
C CYS A 120 -16.40 15.35 -1.44
N THR A 121 -16.30 16.69 -1.42
CA THR A 121 -16.13 17.50 -2.62
C THR A 121 -14.76 18.17 -2.64
N PRO A 122 -13.88 17.88 -3.62
CA PRO A 122 -12.74 18.75 -3.88
C PRO A 122 -13.27 20.04 -4.50
N THR A 123 -13.48 21.08 -3.69
CA THR A 123 -13.84 22.42 -4.18
C THR A 123 -12.57 23.13 -4.62
N PHE A 124 -12.49 23.48 -5.90
CA PHE A 124 -11.41 24.30 -6.46
C PHE A 124 -11.80 25.77 -6.28
N ASP A 125 -11.82 26.24 -5.04
CA ASP A 125 -12.01 27.67 -4.74
C ASP A 125 -10.67 28.37 -4.54
N LEU A 126 -10.47 29.46 -5.29
CA LEU A 126 -9.22 30.21 -5.37
C LEU A 126 -9.12 31.38 -4.37
N ASP A 127 -10.16 31.62 -3.55
CA ASP A 127 -10.29 32.84 -2.75
C ASP A 127 -9.81 32.74 -1.29
N ASP A 128 -9.57 31.54 -0.74
CA ASP A 128 -8.95 31.38 0.57
C ASP A 128 -7.69 30.51 0.48
N GLN A 129 -6.64 30.92 1.19
CA GLN A 129 -5.29 30.38 1.10
C GLN A 129 -5.22 28.84 1.15
N ILE A 130 -5.04 28.23 -0.03
CA ILE A 130 -4.54 26.87 -0.28
C ILE A 130 -5.46 25.74 0.21
N SER A 131 -6.64 25.62 -0.42
CA SER A 131 -7.53 24.44 -0.34
C SER A 131 -7.00 23.19 -1.06
N TYR A 132 -5.79 23.24 -1.65
CA TYR A 132 -5.09 22.05 -2.20
C TYR A 132 -4.48 21.17 -1.13
N LEU A 133 -4.27 21.75 0.06
CA LEU A 133 -3.81 21.01 1.21
C LEU A 133 -5.07 20.57 1.94
N GLY A 134 -5.61 19.41 1.58
CA GLY A 134 -6.41 18.62 2.51
C GLY A 134 -5.57 18.41 3.76
N HIS A 135 -5.60 19.38 4.65
CA HIS A 135 -4.91 19.40 5.92
C HIS A 135 -3.38 19.12 5.92
N PHE A 136 -2.57 19.72 5.05
CA PHE A 136 -1.09 19.68 5.21
C PHE A 136 -0.56 20.94 5.93
N SER A 137 -1.24 21.41 6.96
CA SER A 137 -0.73 22.52 7.78
C SER A 137 0.20 21.98 8.86
N PRO A 138 1.51 22.34 8.87
CA PRO A 138 2.44 21.94 9.93
C PRO A 138 2.28 22.94 11.08
N THR A 139 1.23 22.81 11.89
CA THR A 139 1.04 23.70 13.05
C THR A 139 1.12 22.92 14.34
N THR A 140 2.12 23.29 15.15
CA THR A 140 2.29 22.88 16.54
C THR A 140 1.64 23.95 17.40
N GLU A 141 0.31 24.08 17.39
CA GLU A 141 -0.34 25.07 18.25
C GLU A 141 -1.64 24.55 18.86
N TYR A 142 -1.73 24.68 20.19
CA TYR A 142 -2.70 24.05 21.09
C TYR A 142 -3.88 25.00 21.35
N ASN A 143 -4.53 25.52 20.31
CA ASN A 143 -5.72 26.37 20.45
C ASN A 143 -6.97 25.59 19.99
N GLN A 144 -7.99 25.54 20.86
CA GLN A 144 -9.07 24.55 20.99
C GLN A 144 -10.03 24.33 19.79
N PHE A 145 -9.74 24.79 18.58
CA PHE A 145 -10.55 24.53 17.40
C PHE A 145 -9.62 24.36 16.19
N GLU A 146 -9.17 23.12 15.93
CA GLU A 146 -8.77 22.56 14.63
C GLU A 146 -7.75 21.43 14.88
N GLN A 147 -8.21 20.18 14.88
CA GLN A 147 -7.34 19.02 15.04
C GLN A 147 -6.58 18.78 13.74
N LYS A 148 -5.38 19.36 13.65
CA LYS A 148 -4.65 19.45 12.38
C LYS A 148 -3.80 18.21 12.07
N SER A 149 -4.08 17.58 10.92
CA SER A 149 -3.54 16.31 10.43
C SER A 149 -2.00 16.25 10.43
N GLN A 150 -1.46 15.28 11.16
CA GLN A 150 -0.04 15.05 11.39
C GLN A 150 0.52 14.08 10.33
N PHE A 151 0.52 14.46 9.06
CA PHE A 151 1.06 13.60 7.98
C PHE A 151 2.59 13.73 7.79
N LEU A 152 3.19 14.86 8.20
CA LEU A 152 4.59 15.21 7.95
C LEU A 152 5.49 15.31 9.21
N LEU A 153 4.94 15.24 10.42
CA LEU A 153 5.70 15.48 11.66
C LEU A 153 6.00 14.20 12.45
N LEU A 154 7.13 14.24 13.19
CA LEU A 154 7.67 13.18 14.04
C LEU A 154 6.60 12.49 14.90
N PRO A 155 6.76 11.17 15.15
CA PRO A 155 5.82 10.41 15.97
C PRO A 155 5.70 11.05 17.35
N LYS A 156 4.45 11.29 17.77
CA LYS A 156 4.10 11.62 19.15
C LYS A 156 3.74 10.31 19.85
N ASP A 157 3.90 10.28 21.16
CA ASP A 157 3.88 9.06 22.00
C ASP A 157 2.57 8.25 21.89
N ASP A 158 1.51 8.88 21.37
CA ASP A 158 0.16 8.37 21.15
C ASP A 158 -0.13 7.93 19.68
N ASN A 159 0.79 8.20 18.75
CA ASN A 159 0.70 7.79 17.34
C ASN A 159 2.09 7.37 16.77
N PRO A 160 2.59 6.18 17.12
CA PRO A 160 3.95 5.74 16.73
C PRO A 160 4.17 5.61 15.23
N LEU A 161 3.10 5.59 14.42
CA LEU A 161 3.15 5.49 12.96
C LEU A 161 3.04 6.85 12.23
N GLY A 162 2.85 7.96 12.96
CA GLY A 162 2.80 9.30 12.38
C GLY A 162 1.72 9.51 11.31
N PHE A 163 0.63 8.73 11.32
CA PHE A 163 -0.50 8.92 10.41
C PHE A 163 -1.60 9.77 11.09
N PRO A 164 -2.23 10.71 10.35
CA PRO A 164 -3.33 11.53 10.87
C PRO A 164 -4.57 10.68 11.17
N ARG A 165 -5.29 11.02 12.25
CA ARG A 165 -6.57 10.40 12.63
C ARG A 165 -7.80 11.15 12.13
N GLU A 166 -7.65 12.43 11.82
CA GLU A 166 -8.70 13.36 11.36
C GLU A 166 -8.30 13.97 10.00
N GLY A 167 -9.27 14.48 9.24
CA GLY A 167 -9.07 15.09 7.90
C GLY A 167 -9.25 14.16 6.70
N PHE A 168 -9.66 12.91 6.96
CA PHE A 168 -10.02 11.89 5.97
C PHE A 168 -11.38 11.24 6.29
N SER A 169 -12.34 12.05 6.73
CA SER A 169 -13.68 11.64 7.15
C SER A 169 -14.42 10.89 6.04
N CYS A 170 -14.19 11.30 4.79
CA CYS A 170 -14.70 10.63 3.60
C CYS A 170 -14.15 9.21 3.42
N LEU A 171 -12.83 9.04 3.61
CA LEU A 171 -12.19 7.74 3.54
C LEU A 171 -12.71 6.83 4.65
N GLN A 172 -12.90 7.35 5.87
CA GLN A 172 -13.46 6.60 6.99
C GLN A 172 -14.94 6.24 6.79
N ARG A 173 -15.71 7.08 6.09
CA ARG A 173 -17.10 6.80 5.73
C ARG A 173 -17.22 5.72 4.66
N GLN A 174 -16.34 5.74 3.67
CA GLN A 174 -16.31 4.74 2.59
C GLN A 174 -15.71 3.41 3.05
N PHE A 175 -14.74 3.46 3.95
CA PHE A 175 -14.04 2.30 4.50
C PHE A 175 -14.12 2.30 6.03
N PRO A 176 -15.30 2.01 6.61
CA PRO A 176 -15.47 2.03 8.05
C PRO A 176 -14.53 1.04 8.74
N LYS A 177 -13.93 1.47 9.85
CA LYS A 177 -13.07 0.63 10.72
C LYS A 177 -11.81 0.09 10.02
N ARG A 178 -11.29 0.76 9.00
CA ARG A 178 -9.99 0.45 8.36
C ARG A 178 -8.88 1.33 8.92
N SER A 179 -7.65 0.81 8.95
CA SER A 179 -6.49 1.64 9.26
C SER A 179 -6.14 2.53 8.07
N ILE A 180 -5.91 3.81 8.32
CA ILE A 180 -5.51 4.77 7.28
C ILE A 180 -4.15 4.38 6.68
N ALA A 181 -3.25 3.80 7.49
CA ALA A 181 -1.92 3.38 7.03
C ALA A 181 -1.96 2.26 5.98
N SER A 182 -2.89 1.29 6.12
CA SER A 182 -3.02 0.19 5.15
C SER A 182 -3.65 0.67 3.86
N LEU A 183 -4.61 1.59 3.93
CA LEU A 183 -5.19 2.26 2.77
C LEU A 183 -4.14 3.13 2.05
N PHE A 184 -3.34 3.89 2.79
CA PHE A 184 -2.22 4.65 2.25
C PHE A 184 -1.26 3.76 1.47
N PHE A 185 -0.79 2.67 2.08
CA PHE A 185 0.13 1.74 1.43
C PHE A 185 -0.47 1.07 0.19
N PHE A 186 -1.71 0.62 0.27
CA PHE A 186 -2.42 0.03 -0.85
C PHE A 186 -2.52 1.00 -2.03
N GLN A 187 -2.87 2.26 -1.76
CA GLN A 187 -3.03 3.28 -2.79
C GLN A 187 -1.69 3.79 -3.34
N LEU A 188 -0.64 3.85 -2.50
CA LEU A 188 0.72 4.10 -2.95
C LEU A 188 1.17 3.05 -3.96
N ALA A 189 0.86 1.77 -3.71
CA ALA A 189 1.19 0.70 -4.65
C ALA A 189 0.50 0.89 -6.02
N PHE A 190 -0.77 1.32 -6.05
CA PHE A 190 -1.48 1.65 -7.30
C PHE A 190 -0.94 2.90 -7.99
N ALA A 191 -0.64 3.96 -7.24
CA ALA A 191 -0.06 5.17 -7.81
C ALA A 191 1.31 4.90 -8.44
N ALA A 192 2.12 4.07 -7.78
CA ALA A 192 3.42 3.68 -8.28
C ALA A 192 3.33 2.76 -9.52
N THR A 193 2.36 1.84 -9.59
CA THR A 193 2.13 1.05 -10.82
C THR A 193 1.66 1.91 -11.98
N ALA A 194 0.78 2.89 -11.73
CA ALA A 194 0.38 3.84 -12.76
C ALA A 194 1.57 4.65 -13.31
N ALA A 195 2.45 5.15 -12.43
CA ALA A 195 3.63 5.91 -12.83
C ALA A 195 4.63 5.09 -13.64
N THR A 196 4.88 3.83 -13.25
CA THR A 196 5.84 2.96 -13.94
C THR A 196 5.34 2.53 -15.32
N ILE A 197 4.03 2.31 -15.51
CA ILE A 197 3.46 2.03 -16.84
C ILE A 197 3.68 3.20 -17.80
N VAL A 198 3.44 4.44 -17.35
CA VAL A 198 3.64 5.65 -18.18
C VAL A 198 5.11 5.83 -18.53
N SER A 199 6.02 5.63 -17.56
CA SER A 199 7.46 5.68 -17.82
C SER A 199 7.90 4.61 -18.81
N GLY A 200 7.40 3.37 -18.68
CA GLY A 200 7.70 2.29 -19.61
C GLY A 200 7.17 2.57 -21.03
N ALA A 201 6.05 3.28 -21.17
CA ALA A 201 5.52 3.68 -22.47
C ALA A 201 6.36 4.78 -23.15
N VAL A 202 7.02 5.64 -22.37
CA VAL A 202 7.84 6.76 -22.86
C VAL A 202 9.29 6.33 -23.08
N ALA A 203 9.78 5.32 -22.36
CA ALA A 203 11.09 4.72 -22.57
C ALA A 203 11.11 3.83 -23.84
N LYS A 204 11.34 4.46 -24.99
CA LYS A 204 11.80 3.77 -26.21
C LYS A 204 13.29 4.01 -26.41
#